data_AF-A0A1G4JPZ3-F1
#
_entry.id   AF-A0A1G4JPZ3-F1
#
_cell.length_a   1.000
_cell.length_b   1.000
_cell.length_c   1.000
_cell.angle_alpha   90.00
_cell.angle_beta   90.00
_cell.angle_gamma   90.00
#
_symmetry.space_group_name_H-M   'P 1'
#
loop_
_entity.id
_entity.type
_entity.pdbx_description
1 polymer ?
#
loop_
_entity_poly.entity_id
_entity_poly.type
_entity_poly.pdbx_seq_one_letter_code
_entity_poly.pdbx_strand_id
1 'polypeptide(L)'
;MSSEWAKSTLLARLAPSSVGLLVFDENCNVLEASGVGKDRLEDIVTVNRTEVDGNGFGSLEGPDLKLAVYKRDGNTIVIYSRKNN
;
A
#
# COMPACT_ATOMS: atom_id res chain seq x y z
N MET A 1 16.08 -15.73 -6.93
CA MET A 1 14.86 -15.92 -7.75
C MET A 1 13.57 -16.16 -6.94
N SER A 2 13.58 -16.22 -5.59
CA SER A 2 12.37 -16.56 -4.80
C SER A 2 11.61 -15.37 -4.18
N SER A 3 12.16 -14.16 -4.17
CA SER A 3 11.60 -13.04 -3.38
C SER A 3 10.57 -12.20 -4.12
N GLU A 4 10.71 -11.96 -5.42
CA GLU A 4 9.77 -11.12 -6.19
C GLU A 4 8.42 -11.80 -6.41
N TRP A 5 8.42 -13.10 -6.74
CA TRP A 5 7.18 -13.85 -6.91
C TRP A 5 6.39 -13.93 -5.60
N ALA A 6 7.07 -14.18 -4.48
CA ALA A 6 6.47 -14.21 -3.14
C ALA A 6 5.83 -12.87 -2.75
N LYS A 7 6.40 -11.74 -3.18
CA LYS A 7 5.87 -10.39 -2.90
C LYS A 7 4.75 -9.97 -3.85
N SER A 8 4.77 -10.35 -5.13
CA SER A 8 3.59 -10.18 -6.01
C SER A 8 2.39 -10.98 -5.49
N THR A 9 2.67 -12.15 -4.91
CA THR A 9 1.70 -12.99 -4.23
C THR A 9 1.17 -12.30 -2.96
N LEU A 10 1.95 -11.43 -2.30
CA LEU A 10 1.50 -10.69 -1.11
C LEU A 10 0.36 -9.72 -1.46
N LEU A 11 0.49 -8.93 -2.52
CA LEU A 11 -0.57 -8.01 -2.95
C LEU A 11 -1.85 -8.77 -3.35
N ALA A 12 -1.71 -9.86 -4.12
CA ALA A 12 -2.84 -10.71 -4.51
C ALA A 12 -3.51 -11.40 -3.30
N ARG A 13 -2.73 -11.80 -2.28
CA ARG A 13 -3.25 -12.43 -1.05
C ARG A 13 -3.91 -11.45 -0.09
N LEU A 14 -3.58 -10.16 -0.18
CA LEU A 14 -4.20 -9.12 0.64
C LEU A 14 -5.52 -8.63 0.05
N ALA A 15 -5.77 -8.81 -1.25
CA ALA A 15 -7.01 -8.38 -1.91
C ALA A 15 -8.30 -8.91 -1.23
N PRO A 16 -8.41 -10.18 -0.77
CA PRO A 16 -9.63 -10.68 -0.12
C PRO A 16 -9.92 -10.05 1.25
N SER A 17 -8.88 -9.65 2.00
CA SER A 17 -9.02 -8.94 3.29
C SER A 17 -8.84 -7.44 3.16
N SER A 18 -8.72 -6.94 1.92
CA SER A 18 -8.57 -5.52 1.65
C SER A 18 -9.90 -4.81 1.90
N VAL A 19 -9.80 -3.66 2.54
CA VAL A 19 -10.92 -2.75 2.82
C VAL A 19 -10.78 -1.44 2.05
N GLY A 20 -9.67 -1.26 1.32
CA GLY A 20 -9.44 -0.10 0.48
C GLY A 20 -8.13 -0.15 -0.30
N LEU A 21 -8.02 0.74 -1.26
CA LEU A 21 -6.87 0.95 -2.14
C LEU A 21 -6.61 2.44 -2.24
N LEU A 22 -5.35 2.83 -2.29
CA LEU A 22 -4.93 4.18 -2.65
C LEU A 22 -3.72 4.11 -3.58
N VAL A 23 -3.80 4.82 -4.71
CA VAL A 23 -2.75 4.92 -5.71
C VAL A 23 -2.44 6.39 -5.96
N PHE A 24 -1.16 6.75 -5.90
CA PHE A 24 -0.71 8.12 -6.12
C PHE A 24 0.68 8.18 -6.78
N ASP A 25 0.98 9.29 -7.44
CA ASP A 25 2.28 9.54 -8.08
C ASP A 25 3.33 10.13 -7.10
N GLU A 26 4.57 10.26 -7.55
CA GLU A 26 5.68 10.83 -6.76
C GLU A 26 5.42 12.27 -6.25
N ASN A 27 4.54 13.00 -6.93
CA ASN A 27 4.12 14.36 -6.58
C ASN A 27 2.93 14.38 -5.60
N CYS A 28 2.55 13.22 -5.07
CA CYS A 28 1.40 13.05 -4.16
C CYS A 28 0.05 13.34 -4.81
N ASN A 29 -0.06 13.27 -6.14
CA ASN A 29 -1.36 13.36 -6.82
C ASN A 29 -2.04 11.99 -6.76
N VAL A 30 -3.29 11.97 -6.33
CA VAL A 30 -4.11 10.75 -6.30
C VAL A 30 -4.47 10.35 -7.73
N LEU A 31 -4.12 9.11 -8.10
CA LEU A 31 -4.49 8.51 -9.37
C LEU A 31 -5.75 7.66 -9.21
N GLU A 32 -5.87 6.91 -8.11
CA GLU A 32 -7.03 6.07 -7.81
C GLU A 32 -7.21 5.91 -6.29
N ALA A 33 -8.47 5.85 -5.83
CA ALA A 33 -8.79 5.54 -4.44
C ALA A 33 -10.11 4.76 -4.34
N SER A 34 -10.15 3.75 -3.48
CA SER A 34 -11.36 2.96 -3.21
C SER A 34 -11.43 2.48 -1.76
N GLY A 35 -12.64 2.15 -1.31
CA GLY A 35 -12.91 1.78 0.08
C GLY A 35 -12.38 2.82 1.08
N VAL A 36 -11.76 2.37 2.16
CA VAL A 36 -11.15 3.25 3.17
C VAL A 36 -10.04 4.17 2.62
N GLY A 37 -9.45 3.84 1.47
CA GLY A 37 -8.43 4.70 0.84
C GLY A 37 -8.96 6.07 0.41
N LYS A 38 -10.28 6.21 0.18
CA LYS A 38 -10.91 7.51 -0.10
C LYS A 38 -10.97 8.43 1.11
N ASP A 39 -11.04 7.84 2.31
CA ASP A 39 -11.17 8.56 3.57
C ASP A 39 -9.82 8.79 4.26
N ARG A 40 -8.72 8.33 3.64
CA ARG A 40 -7.37 8.29 4.22
C ARG A 40 -6.33 8.96 3.33
N LEU A 41 -6.71 10.00 2.59
CA LEU A 41 -5.79 10.73 1.70
C LEU A 41 -4.67 11.42 2.49
N GLU A 42 -4.88 11.71 3.76
CA GLU A 42 -3.85 12.22 4.67
C GLU A 42 -2.65 11.28 4.84
N ASP A 43 -2.82 9.98 4.58
CA ASP A 43 -1.75 8.99 4.69
C ASP A 43 -0.68 9.19 3.61
N ILE A 44 -0.99 9.84 2.48
CA ILE A 44 -0.12 9.96 1.30
C ILE A 44 1.27 10.47 1.68
N VAL A 45 1.36 11.53 2.48
CA VAL A 45 2.65 12.13 2.86
C VAL A 45 3.50 11.14 3.67
N THR A 46 2.88 10.41 4.58
CA THR A 46 3.55 9.41 5.43
C THR A 46 3.98 8.20 4.60
N VAL A 47 3.10 7.68 3.76
CA VAL A 47 3.37 6.55 2.87
C VAL A 47 4.49 6.90 1.88
N ASN A 48 4.45 8.09 1.29
CA ASN A 48 5.46 8.52 0.31
C ASN A 48 6.87 8.56 0.92
N ARG A 49 6.97 8.84 2.23
CA ARG A 49 8.23 8.85 2.99
C ARG A 49 8.63 7.50 3.57
N THR A 50 7.76 6.49 3.48
CA THR A 50 8.03 5.17 4.06
C THR A 50 9.15 4.46 3.31
N GLU A 51 10.08 3.89 4.07
CA GLU A 51 11.14 3.05 3.52
C GLU A 51 10.55 1.77 2.90
N VAL A 52 11.07 1.42 1.74
CA VAL A 52 10.74 0.18 1.04
C VAL A 52 11.99 -0.65 0.87
N ASP A 53 11.83 -1.96 0.79
CA ASP A 53 12.94 -2.86 0.49
C ASP A 53 13.41 -2.74 -0.97
N GLY A 54 14.48 -3.46 -1.32
CA GLY A 54 15.08 -3.41 -2.67
C GLY A 54 14.16 -3.84 -3.82
N ASN A 55 12.96 -4.34 -3.54
CA ASN A 55 11.94 -4.67 -4.55
C ASN A 55 10.77 -3.67 -4.55
N GLY A 56 10.86 -2.58 -3.77
CA GLY A 56 9.82 -1.56 -3.69
C GLY A 56 8.68 -1.87 -2.73
N PHE A 57 8.78 -2.90 -1.89
CA PHE A 57 7.73 -3.27 -0.94
C PHE A 57 8.01 -2.70 0.46
N GLY A 58 6.96 -2.24 1.13
CA GLY A 58 7.00 -1.78 2.52
C GLY A 58 5.68 -2.05 3.22
N SER A 59 5.62 -1.72 4.50
CA SER A 59 4.37 -1.80 5.26
C SER A 59 4.33 -0.76 6.37
N LEU A 60 3.13 -0.25 6.63
CA LEU A 60 2.83 0.57 7.80
C LEU A 60 1.74 -0.09 8.63
N GLU A 61 1.74 0.21 9.92
CA GLU A 61 0.68 -0.23 10.82
C GLU A 61 0.07 0.96 11.54
N GLY A 62 -1.25 1.07 11.41
CA GLY A 62 -2.06 1.95 12.25
C GLY A 62 -2.69 1.19 13.42
N PRO A 63 -3.58 1.86 14.16
CA PRO A 63 -4.34 1.25 15.26
C PRO A 63 -5.17 0.04 14.79
N ASP A 64 -5.96 0.22 13.72
CA ASP A 64 -6.94 -0.79 13.26
C ASP A 64 -6.64 -1.35 11.87
N LEU A 65 -5.68 -0.75 11.17
CA LEU A 65 -5.36 -1.04 9.78
C LEU A 65 -3.90 -1.42 9.62
N LYS A 66 -3.65 -2.32 8.67
CA LYS A 66 -2.33 -2.61 8.12
C LYS A 66 -2.30 -2.13 6.68
N LEU A 67 -1.25 -1.41 6.33
CA LEU A 67 -1.04 -0.90 4.98
C LEU A 67 0.12 -1.70 4.37
N ALA A 68 -0.13 -2.31 3.22
CA ALA A 68 0.94 -2.81 2.36
C ALA A 68 1.24 -1.77 1.30
N VAL A 69 2.50 -1.37 1.19
CA VAL A 69 2.97 -0.32 0.28
C VAL A 69 3.81 -0.95 -0.81
N TYR A 70 3.57 -0.55 -2.04
CA TYR A 70 4.39 -0.91 -3.19
C TYR A 70 4.76 0.33 -3.99
N LYS A 71 6.05 0.57 -4.19
CA LYS A 71 6.59 1.71 -4.94
C LYS A 71 7.34 1.20 -6.17
N ARG A 72 6.93 1.66 -7.35
CA ARG A 72 7.59 1.34 -8.62
C ARG A 72 7.28 2.38 -9.68
N ASP A 73 8.29 2.72 -10.49
CA ASP A 73 8.17 3.60 -11.65
C ASP A 73 7.45 4.94 -11.31
N GLY A 74 7.81 5.55 -10.19
CA GLY A 74 7.23 6.83 -9.74
C GLY A 74 5.81 6.76 -9.16
N ASN A 75 5.23 5.56 -9.08
CA ASN A 75 3.89 5.34 -8.51
C ASN A 75 3.97 4.58 -7.19
N THR A 76 3.03 4.90 -6.30
CA THR A 76 2.83 4.21 -5.04
C THR A 76 1.44 3.58 -5.01
N ILE A 77 1.38 2.30 -4.68
CA ILE A 77 0.14 1.54 -4.46
C ILE A 77 0.06 1.17 -2.98
N VAL A 78 -1.08 1.42 -2.36
CA VAL A 78 -1.36 1.11 -0.96
C VAL A 78 -2.59 0.24 -0.88
N ILE A 79 -2.45 -0.94 -0.29
CA ILE A 79 -3.59 -1.79 0.07
C ILE A 79 -3.82 -1.67 1.57
N TYR A 80 -5.05 -1.31 1.93
CA TYR A 80 -5.51 -1.26 3.31
C TYR A 80 -6.18 -2.58 3.67
N SER A 81 -5.74 -3.22 4.74
CA SER A 81 -6.39 -4.40 5.32
C SER A 81 -6.69 -4.15 6.78
N ARG A 82 -7.78 -4.74 7.30
CA ARG A 82 -8.01 -4.76 8.75
C ARG A 82 -6.91 -5.57 9.43
N LYS A 83 -6.49 -5.15 10.63
CA LYS A 83 -5.77 -6.06 11.52
C LYS A 83 -6.73 -7.20 11.88
N ASN A 84 -6.39 -8.43 11.48
CA ASN A 84 -7.07 -9.60 12.03
C ASN A 84 -6.76 -9.62 13.52
N ASN A 85 -7.79 -9.56 14.37
CA ASN A 85 -7.68 -9.97 15.77
C ASN A 85 -7.44 -11.48 15.84
#